data_AF-A0A1V5AR86-F1
#
_entry.id   AF-A0A1V5AR86-F1
#
_cell.length_a   1.000
_cell.length_b   1.000
_cell.length_c   1.000
_cell.angle_alpha   90.00
_cell.angle_beta   90.00
_cell.angle_gamma   90.00
#
_symmetry.space_group_name_H-M   'P 1'
#
loop_
_entity.id
_entity.type
_entity.pdbx_description
1 polymer ?
#
loop_
_entity_poly.entity_id
_entity_poly.type
_entity_poly.pdbx_seq_one_letter_code
_entity_poly.pdbx_strand_id
1 'polypeptide(L)' 'MAKKAKKSDAIMTGILVTRYKMGQIDVEDLEEMAKDTSGSERASAAKKVLAAIEDSA' A
#
# COMPACT_ATOMS: atom_id res chain seq x y z
N MET A 1 6.45 13.79 18.33
CA MET A 1 6.58 12.35 18.02
C MET A 1 6.07 11.95 16.61
N ALA A 2 6.16 12.83 15.59
CA ALA A 2 5.58 12.58 14.26
C ALA A 2 6.51 11.87 13.25
N LYS A 3 7.81 11.71 13.58
CA LYS A 3 8.84 11.29 12.60
C LYS A 3 8.89 9.77 12.33
N LYS A 4 8.35 8.95 13.25
CA LYS A 4 8.38 7.47 13.12
C LYS A 4 7.24 6.92 12.26
N ALA A 5 6.02 7.42 12.41
CA ALA A 5 4.85 6.93 11.67
C ALA A 5 5.02 7.06 10.14
N LYS A 6 5.54 8.20 9.66
CA LYS A 6 5.83 8.40 8.22
C LYS A 6 6.87 7.43 7.66
N LYS A 7 7.80 6.94 8.49
CA LYS A 7 8.83 5.99 8.06
C LYS A 7 8.27 4.58 7.94
N SER A 8 7.34 4.20 8.83
CA SER A 8 6.68 2.87 8.80
C SER A 8 5.79 2.72 7.56
N ASP A 9 5.00 3.75 7.25
CA ASP A 9 4.11 3.77 6.08
C ASP A 9 4.89 3.65 4.75
N ALA A 10 6.00 4.38 4.59
CA ALA A 10 6.85 4.26 3.39
C ALA A 10 7.47 2.85 3.22
N ILE A 11 7.84 2.20 4.32
CA ILE A 11 8.34 0.82 4.30
C ILE A 11 7.21 -0.13 3.87
N MET A 12 6.01 0.03 4.44
CA MET A 12 4.86 -0.81 4.12
C MET A 12 4.46 -0.66 2.64
N THR A 13 4.43 0.56 2.11
CA THR A 13 4.21 0.81 0.67
C THR A 13 5.27 0.12 -0.18
N GLY A 14 6.56 0.22 0.17
CA GLY A 14 7.63 -0.47 -0.56
C GLY A 14 7.49 -1.99 -0.58
N ILE A 15 7.05 -2.59 0.53
CA ILE A 15 6.76 -4.03 0.62
C ILE A 15 5.61 -4.39 -0.33
N LEU A 16 4.51 -3.64 -0.31
CA LEU A 16 3.35 -3.92 -1.16
C LEU A 16 3.69 -3.77 -2.65
N VAL A 17 4.44 -2.73 -3.05
CA VAL A 17 4.91 -2.56 -4.43
C VAL A 17 5.76 -3.75 -4.87
N THR A 18 6.66 -4.21 -4.02
CA THR A 18 7.53 -5.36 -4.33
C THR A 18 6.71 -6.63 -4.53
N ARG A 19 5.75 -6.91 -3.64
CA ARG A 19 4.86 -8.07 -3.75
C ARG A 19 4.01 -8.02 -5.02
N TYR A 20 3.48 -6.84 -5.36
CA TYR A 20 2.71 -6.62 -6.59
C TYR A 20 3.56 -6.89 -7.84
N LYS A 21 4.77 -6.30 -7.92
CA LYS A 21 5.70 -6.53 -9.04
C LYS A 21 6.16 -7.98 -9.18
N MET A 22 6.16 -8.73 -8.07
CA MET A 22 6.50 -10.15 -8.04
C MET A 22 5.30 -11.06 -8.36
N GLY A 23 4.10 -10.50 -8.59
CA GLY A 23 2.87 -11.26 -8.83
C GLY A 23 2.38 -12.04 -7.61
N GLN A 24 2.82 -11.66 -6.41
CA GLN A 24 2.41 -12.30 -5.15
C GLN A 24 1.08 -11.77 -4.61
N ILE A 25 0.73 -10.56 -5.04
CA ILE A 25 -0.57 -9.92 -4.82
C ILE A 25 -0.97 -9.24 -6.12
N ASP A 26 -2.27 -9.17 -6.39
CA ASP A 26 -2.80 -8.47 -7.55
C ASP A 26 -3.48 -7.13 -7.16
N VAL A 27 -4.17 -6.53 -8.12
CA VAL A 27 -4.91 -5.28 -7.90
C VAL A 27 -6.11 -5.51 -6.98
N GLU A 28 -6.80 -6.65 -7.08
CA GLU A 28 -7.97 -6.95 -6.25
C GLU A 28 -7.56 -7.11 -4.78
N ASP A 29 -6.44 -7.78 -4.52
CA ASP A 29 -5.82 -7.88 -3.19
C ASP A 29 -5.52 -6.50 -2.60
N LEU A 30 -4.97 -5.59 -3.41
CA LEU A 30 -4.69 -4.22 -2.98
C LEU A 30 -5.97 -3.43 -2.71
N GLU A 31 -7.02 -3.60 -3.51
CA GLU A 31 -8.33 -2.99 -3.29
C GLU A 31 -9.00 -3.51 -2.03
N GLU A 32 -8.94 -4.81 -1.75
CA GLU A 32 -9.45 -5.40 -0.52
C GLU A 32 -8.71 -4.84 0.71
N MET A 33 -7.39 -4.74 0.64
CA MET A 33 -6.58 -4.11 1.70
C MET A 33 -6.90 -2.62 1.85
N ALA A 34 -7.23 -1.90 0.78
CA ALA A 34 -7.59 -0.49 0.81
C ALA A 34 -8.99 -0.23 1.40
N LYS A 35 -9.90 -1.22 1.34
CA LYS A 35 -11.24 -1.17 1.93
C LYS A 35 -11.22 -1.27 3.46
N ASP A 36 -10.11 -1.69 4.06
CA ASP A 36 -9.94 -1.72 5.51
C ASP A 36 -10.03 -0.30 6.10
N THR A 37 -11.09 -0.07 6.91
CA THR A 37 -11.40 1.21 7.55
C THR A 37 -10.79 1.34 8.94
N SER A 38 -10.05 0.33 9.42
CA SER A 38 -9.42 0.34 10.75
C SER A 38 -8.29 1.37 10.90
N GLY A 39 -7.96 2.11 9.85
CA GLY A 39 -6.87 3.09 9.84
C GLY A 39 -5.48 2.44 9.87
N SER A 40 -5.39 1.16 9.47
CA SER A 40 -4.13 0.43 9.44
C SER A 40 -3.14 1.06 8.46
N GLU A 41 -1.84 1.00 8.80
CA GLU A 41 -0.76 1.41 7.89
C GLU A 41 -0.81 0.62 6.56
N ARG A 42 -1.37 -0.59 6.61
CA ARG A 42 -1.60 -1.46 5.46
C ARG A 42 -2.64 -0.88 4.50
N ALA A 43 -3.77 -0.37 5.00
CA ALA A 43 -4.80 0.24 4.17
C ALA A 43 -4.32 1.54 3.52
N SER A 44 -3.59 2.38 4.29
CA SER A 44 -2.94 3.59 3.77
C SER A 44 -1.92 3.25 2.68
N ALA A 45 -1.08 2.23 2.91
CA ALA A 45 -0.09 1.80 1.94
C ALA A 45 -0.73 1.23 0.67
N ALA A 46 -1.77 0.41 0.78
CA ALA A 46 -2.47 -0.17 -0.36
C ALA A 46 -3.09 0.91 -1.27
N LYS A 47 -3.76 1.92 -0.70
CA LYS A 47 -4.30 3.07 -1.44
C LYS A 47 -3.21 3.82 -2.23
N LYS A 48 -2.02 3.99 -1.64
CA LYS A 48 -0.89 4.63 -2.32
C LYS A 48 -0.34 3.80 -3.47
N VAL A 49 -0.31 2.47 -3.31
CA VAL A 49 0.12 1.57 -4.39
C VAL A 49 -0.89 1.61 -5.54
N LEU A 50 -2.20 1.56 -5.25
CA LEU A 50 -3.24 1.67 -6.28
C LEU A 50 -3.14 2.98 -7.05
N ALA A 51 -3.02 4.12 -6.35
CA ALA A 51 -2.83 5.42 -7.00
C ALA A 51 -1.57 5.47 -7.88
N ALA A 52 -0.48 4.83 -7.46
CA ALA A 52 0.75 4.76 -8.25
C ALA A 52 0.62 3.85 -9.49
N ILE A 53 -0.20 2.81 -9.42
CA ILE A 53 -0.54 1.95 -10.57
C ILE A 53 -1.37 2.75 -11.57
N GLU A 54 -2.41 3.45 -11.11
CA GLU A 54 -3.30 4.28 -11.94
C GLU A 54 -2.55 5.43 -12.63
N ASP A 55 -1.61 6.10 -11.94
CA ASP A 55 -0.78 7.16 -12.51
C ASP A 55 0.24 6.66 -13.56
N SER A 56 0.57 5.36 -13.51
CA SER A 56 1.51 4.72 -14.44
C SER A 56 0.83 4.06 -15.65
N ALA A 57 -0.50 4.05 -15.71
CA ALA A 57 -1.31 3.44 -16.78
C ALA A 57 -1.67 4.46 -17.87
#